data_AF-A0A136NQ82-F1
#
_entry.id   AF-A0A136NQ82-F1
#
_cell.length_a   1.000
_cell.length_b   1.000
_cell.length_c   1.000
_cell.angle_alpha   90.00
_cell.angle_beta   90.00
_cell.angle_gamma   90.00
#
_symmetry.space_group_name_H-M   'P 1'
#
loop_
_entity.id
_entity.type
_entity.pdbx_description
1 polymer ?
#
loop_
_entity_poly.entity_id
_entity_poly.type
_entity_poly.pdbx_seq_one_letter_code
_entity_poly.pdbx_strand_id
1 'polypeptide(L)'
;MKIEYFLVLAVSFIAPFILSFSKKMDFYKYPIRLTAALTVPFVLFNLWDIIVTARGHWSFNPLYTVGFKIFGLPIEEILFFIIIPFCGLFTWESVKYFTRNSK
;
A
#
# COMPACT_ATOMS: atom_id res chain seq x y z
N MET A 1 -1.94 -12.19 18.28
CA MET A 1 -2.30 -13.04 17.12
C MET A 1 -1.21 -12.85 16.07
N LYS A 2 -1.16 -13.63 14.99
CA LYS A 2 -0.09 -13.53 13.96
C LYS A 2 -0.52 -12.77 12.71
N ILE A 3 -1.71 -12.17 12.72
CA ILE A 3 -2.41 -11.68 11.52
C ILE A 3 -2.71 -10.18 11.58
N GLU A 4 -2.30 -9.50 12.65
CA GLU A 4 -2.58 -8.11 12.95
C GLU A 4 -2.09 -7.21 11.82
N TYR A 5 -0.88 -7.44 11.34
CA TYR A 5 -0.34 -6.61 10.27
C TYR A 5 -1.19 -6.77 8.99
N PHE A 6 -1.56 -8.01 8.65
CA PHE A 6 -2.44 -8.27 7.52
C PHE A 6 -3.84 -7.65 7.70
N LEU A 7 -4.41 -7.71 8.91
CA LEU A 7 -5.71 -7.10 9.22
C LEU A 7 -5.67 -5.58 9.07
N VAL A 8 -4.62 -4.92 9.56
CA VAL A 8 -4.44 -3.48 9.41
C VAL A 8 -4.40 -3.11 7.92
N LEU A 9 -3.66 -3.87 7.11
CA LEU A 9 -3.61 -3.66 5.66
C LEU A 9 -4.97 -3.86 5.01
N ALA A 10 -5.68 -4.96 5.34
CA ALA A 10 -6.98 -5.27 4.78
C ALA A 10 -8.02 -4.19 5.12
N VAL A 11 -8.14 -3.82 6.40
CA VAL A 11 -9.09 -2.78 6.85
C VAL A 11 -8.80 -1.44 6.20
N SER A 12 -7.51 -1.07 6.09
CA SER A 12 -7.10 0.17 5.42
C SER A 12 -7.43 0.17 3.93
N PHE A 13 -7.34 -0.99 3.28
CA PHE A 13 -7.54 -1.14 1.84
C PHE A 13 -9.01 -1.23 1.41
N ILE A 14 -9.86 -1.93 2.18
CA ILE A 14 -11.23 -2.28 1.76
C ILE A 14 -12.05 -1.05 1.37
N ALA A 15 -12.06 -0.01 2.21
CA ALA A 15 -12.85 1.20 1.94
C ALA A 15 -12.37 1.96 0.69
N PRO A 16 -11.08 2.35 0.58
CA PRO A 16 -10.53 2.95 -0.63
C PRO A 16 -10.73 2.10 -1.88
N PHE A 17 -10.53 0.79 -1.78
CA PHE A 17 -10.69 -0.12 -2.91
C PHE A 17 -12.13 -0.16 -3.42
N ILE A 18 -13.11 -0.38 -2.54
CA ILE A 18 -14.53 -0.39 -2.93
C ILE A 18 -14.94 0.97 -3.52
N LEU A 19 -14.55 2.06 -2.87
CA LEU A 19 -14.92 3.40 -3.32
C LEU A 19 -14.21 3.82 -4.61
N SER A 20 -13.04 3.24 -4.93
CA SER A 20 -12.32 3.52 -6.18
C SER A 20 -13.09 3.13 -7.45
N PHE A 21 -14.06 2.20 -7.34
CA PHE A 21 -14.95 1.83 -8.45
C PHE A 21 -16.17 2.74 -8.58
N SER A 22 -16.37 3.70 -7.67
CA SER A 22 -17.47 4.64 -7.78
C SER A 22 -17.26 5.58 -8.95
N LYS A 23 -18.22 5.64 -9.89
CA LYS A 23 -18.22 6.44 -11.13
C LYS A 23 -17.84 7.93 -10.98
N LYS A 24 -17.83 8.46 -9.77
CA LYS A 24 -17.55 9.88 -9.47
C LYS A 24 -16.05 10.20 -9.41
N MET A 25 -15.21 9.22 -9.08
CA MET A 25 -13.77 9.40 -9.01
C MET A 25 -13.15 8.69 -10.21
N ASP A 26 -12.60 9.47 -11.14
CA ASP A 26 -11.97 9.04 -12.39
C ASP A 26 -10.65 8.24 -12.18
N PHE A 27 -10.52 7.52 -11.07
CA PHE A 27 -9.33 6.81 -10.65
C PHE A 27 -8.90 5.74 -11.66
N TYR A 28 -9.88 5.13 -12.35
CA TYR A 28 -9.69 4.14 -13.41
C TYR A 28 -9.29 4.75 -14.77
N LYS A 29 -9.33 6.08 -14.94
CA LYS A 29 -9.06 6.72 -16.25
C LYS A 29 -7.57 6.85 -16.59
N TYR A 30 -6.68 6.68 -15.61
CA TYR A 30 -5.22 6.82 -15.83
C TYR A 30 -4.43 5.61 -15.32
N PRO A 31 -4.69 4.39 -15.85
CA PRO A 31 -4.07 3.16 -15.34
C PRO A 31 -2.54 3.21 -15.42
N ILE A 32 -1.97 3.73 -16.51
CA ILE A 32 -0.50 3.81 -16.68
C ILE A 32 0.15 4.71 -15.62
N ARG A 33 -0.46 5.86 -15.31
CA ARG A 33 0.06 6.80 -14.31
C ARG A 33 -0.05 6.22 -12.90
N LEU A 34 -1.18 5.56 -12.61
CA LEU A 34 -1.39 4.88 -11.34
C LEU A 34 -0.37 3.74 -11.16
N THR A 35 -0.20 2.90 -12.17
CA THR A 35 0.78 1.82 -12.13
C THR A 35 2.19 2.37 -11.93
N ALA A 36 2.62 3.37 -12.70
CA ALA A 36 3.94 3.98 -12.51
C ALA A 36 4.12 4.58 -11.10
N ALA A 37 3.10 5.27 -10.58
CA ALA A 37 3.11 5.87 -9.26
C ALA A 37 3.17 4.83 -8.12
N LEU A 38 2.69 3.61 -8.35
CA LEU A 38 2.79 2.51 -7.37
C LEU A 38 4.07 1.69 -7.55
N THR A 39 4.47 1.40 -8.79
CA THR A 39 5.63 0.54 -9.10
C THR A 39 6.95 1.17 -8.69
N VAL A 40 7.14 2.48 -8.91
CA VAL A 40 8.41 3.14 -8.57
C VAL A 40 8.68 3.09 -7.05
N PRO A 41 7.77 3.54 -6.17
CA PRO A 41 7.94 3.38 -4.73
C PRO A 41 8.06 1.91 -4.32
N PHE A 42 7.23 1.03 -4.89
CA PHE A 42 7.25 -0.39 -4.57
C PHE A 42 8.64 -0.99 -4.75
N VAL A 43 9.29 -0.77 -5.90
CA VAL A 43 10.61 -1.33 -6.17
C VAL A 43 11.66 -0.71 -5.25
N LEU A 44 11.69 0.63 -5.14
CA LEU A 44 12.74 1.32 -4.37
C LEU A 44 12.69 0.95 -2.88
N PHE A 45 11.51 0.97 -2.27
CA PHE A 45 11.40 0.72 -0.84
C PHE A 45 11.55 -0.76 -0.48
N ASN A 46 10.99 -1.68 -1.27
CA ASN A 46 11.22 -3.11 -1.01
C ASN A 46 12.70 -3.48 -1.16
N LEU A 47 13.40 -2.95 -2.17
CA LEU A 47 14.83 -3.20 -2.34
C LEU A 47 15.64 -2.66 -1.15
N TRP A 48 15.32 -1.45 -0.70
CA TRP A 48 15.95 -0.88 0.49
C TRP A 48 15.71 -1.74 1.73
N ASP A 49 14.47 -2.16 1.97
CA ASP A 49 14.12 -2.96 3.14
C ASP A 49 14.77 -4.34 3.12
N ILE A 50 14.88 -4.98 1.95
CA ILE A 50 15.65 -6.22 1.79
C ILE A 50 17.10 -6.01 2.23
N ILE A 51 17.75 -4.94 1.76
CA ILE A 51 19.15 -4.65 2.08
C ILE A 51 19.33 -4.38 3.57
N VAL A 52 18.48 -3.53 4.15
CA VAL A 52 18.59 -3.08 5.54
C VAL A 52 18.28 -4.21 6.52
N THR A 53 17.29 -5.05 6.19
CA THR A 53 16.93 -6.25 6.99
C THR A 53 18.01 -7.32 6.88
N ALA A 54 18.58 -7.53 5.69
CA ALA A 54 19.69 -8.47 5.50
C ALA A 54 20.96 -8.05 6.25
N ARG A 55 21.18 -6.74 6.44
CA ARG A 55 22.27 -6.17 7.25
C ARG A 55 22.01 -6.21 8.76
N GLY A 56 20.82 -6.62 9.19
CA GLY A 56 20.46 -6.71 10.61
C GLY A 56 20.28 -5.34 11.30
N HIS A 57 20.10 -4.26 10.53
CA HIS A 57 19.82 -2.95 11.11
C HIS A 57 18.47 -2.93 11.85
N TRP A 58 17.52 -3.74 11.40
CA TRP A 58 16.23 -3.97 12.03
C TRP A 58 15.63 -5.32 11.59
N SER A 59 14.56 -5.73 12.24
CA SER A 59 13.88 -7.00 11.95
C SER A 59 12.38 -6.91 12.24
N PHE A 60 11.60 -7.68 11.50
CA PHE A 60 10.16 -7.81 11.74
C PHE A 60 9.88 -8.79 12.87
N ASN A 61 9.02 -8.39 13.80
CA ASN A 61 8.63 -9.24 14.91
C ASN A 61 7.73 -10.40 14.40
N PRO A 62 8.17 -11.66 14.52
CA PRO A 62 7.44 -12.83 14.00
C PRO A 62 6.13 -13.12 14.75
N LEU A 63 5.89 -12.45 15.88
CA LEU A 63 4.63 -12.57 16.59
C LEU A 63 3.47 -11.92 15.85
N TYR A 64 3.71 -10.91 15.00
CA TYR A 64 2.68 -10.12 14.33
C TYR A 64 2.56 -10.38 12.82
N THR A 65 3.42 -11.26 12.29
CA THR A 65 3.43 -11.63 10.87
C THR A 65 3.05 -13.10 10.71
N VAL A 66 2.49 -13.42 9.54
CA VAL A 66 1.99 -14.75 9.17
C VAL A 66 3.15 -15.75 9.02
N GLY A 67 4.39 -15.27 8.94
CA GLY A 67 5.62 -16.07 8.91
C GLY A 67 6.06 -16.44 7.49
N PHE A 68 5.28 -16.12 6.46
CA PHE A 68 5.68 -16.27 5.07
C PHE A 68 6.58 -15.10 4.65
N LYS A 69 7.78 -15.40 4.16
CA LYS A 69 8.78 -14.40 3.79
C LYS A 69 9.21 -14.56 2.34
N ILE A 70 9.39 -13.44 1.65
CA ILE A 70 9.94 -13.37 0.29
C ILE A 70 11.17 -12.45 0.34
N PHE A 71 12.31 -12.92 -0.16
CA PHE A 71 13.60 -12.20 -0.06
C PHE A 71 13.97 -11.71 1.36
N GLY A 72 13.51 -12.42 2.40
CA GLY A 72 13.77 -12.07 3.80
C GLY A 72 12.75 -11.11 4.44
N LEU A 73 11.85 -10.52 3.65
CA LEU A 73 10.77 -9.66 4.12
C LEU A 73 9.46 -10.44 4.32
N PRO A 74 8.65 -10.13 5.35
CA PRO A 74 7.29 -10.62 5.45
C PRO A 74 6.45 -10.21 4.23
N ILE A 75 5.51 -11.06 3.81
CA ILE A 75 4.61 -10.73 2.69
C ILE A 75 3.78 -9.48 2.96
N GLU A 76 3.46 -9.22 4.22
CA GLU A 76 2.73 -8.04 4.66
C GLU A 76 3.49 -6.75 4.35
N GLU A 77 4.82 -6.76 4.47
CA GLU A 77 5.66 -5.59 4.14
C GLU A 77 5.63 -5.32 2.63
N ILE A 78 5.72 -6.37 1.83
CA ILE A 78 5.65 -6.26 0.37
C ILE A 78 4.29 -5.68 -0.05
N LEU A 79 3.21 -6.16 0.58
CA LEU A 79 1.87 -5.65 0.34
C LEU A 79 1.68 -4.20 0.83
N PHE A 80 2.33 -3.82 1.93
CA PHE A 80 2.28 -2.48 2.50
C PHE A 80 2.71 -1.42 1.46
N PHE A 81 3.79 -1.66 0.74
CA PHE A 81 4.30 -0.75 -0.30
C PHE A 81 3.41 -0.64 -1.56
N ILE A 82 2.35 -1.45 -1.67
CA ILE A 82 1.33 -1.31 -2.72
C ILE A 82 0.07 -0.69 -2.13
N ILE A 83 -0.42 -1.25 -1.02
CA ILE A 83 -1.71 -0.91 -0.41
C ILE A 83 -1.71 0.51 0.12
N ILE A 84 -0.69 0.91 0.88
CA ILE A 84 -0.68 2.22 1.54
C ILE A 84 -0.53 3.37 0.54
N PRO A 85 0.39 3.30 -0.46
CA PRO A 85 0.44 4.31 -1.52
C PRO A 85 -0.87 4.39 -2.32
N PHE A 86 -1.51 3.26 -2.60
CA PHE A 86 -2.83 3.25 -3.25
C PHE A 86 -3.88 4.00 -2.41
N CYS A 87 -3.96 3.71 -1.10
CA CYS A 87 -4.89 4.39 -0.20
C CYS A 87 -4.61 5.90 -0.14
N GLY A 88 -3.34 6.29 -0.05
CA GLY A 88 -2.94 7.71 -0.05
C GLY A 88 -3.32 8.44 -1.34
N LEU A 89 -3.08 7.83 -2.50
CA LEU A 89 -3.50 8.37 -3.80
C LEU A 89 -5.03 8.50 -3.89
N PHE A 90 -5.76 7.48 -3.44
CA PHE A 90 -7.22 7.52 -3.39
C PHE A 90 -7.71 8.69 -2.53
N THR A 91 -7.20 8.82 -1.30
CA THR A 91 -7.57 9.92 -0.39
C THR A 91 -7.25 11.28 -1.00
N TRP A 92 -6.09 11.44 -1.63
CA TRP A 92 -5.71 12.69 -2.30
C TRP A 92 -6.71 13.08 -3.40
N GLU A 93 -7.05 12.13 -4.27
CA GLU A 93 -8.04 12.37 -5.34
C GLU A 93 -9.45 12.59 -4.79
N SER A 94 -9.85 11.91 -3.71
CA SER A 94 -11.13 12.18 -3.02
C SER A 94 -11.19 13.62 -2.52
N VAL A 95 -10.17 14.08 -1.80
CA VAL A 95 -10.12 15.45 -1.27
C VAL A 95 -10.20 16.45 -2.41
N LYS A 96 -9.41 16.26 -3.47
CA LYS A 96 -9.41 17.11 -4.66
C LYS A 96 -10.78 17.17 -5.35
N TYR A 97 -11.48 16.04 -5.45
CA TYR A 97 -12.83 15.96 -6.00
C TYR A 97 -13.83 16.78 -5.19
N PHE A 98 -13.85 16.60 -3.85
CA PHE A 98 -14.78 17.33 -2.98
C PHE A 98 -14.48 18.82 -2.92
N THR A 99 -13.20 19.23 -2.89
CA THR A 99 -12.83 20.64 -2.92
C THR A 99 -13.19 21.31 -4.26
N ARG A 100 -13.10 20.59 -5.39
CA ARG A 100 -13.45 21.15 -6.71
C ARG A 100 -14.95 21.28 -6.93
N ASN A 101 -15.76 20.34 -6.43
CA ASN A 101 -17.23 20.37 -6.54
C ASN A 101 -17.92 21.21 -5.46
N SER A 102 -17.18 21.71 -4.47
CA SER A 102 -17.70 22.64 -3.46
C SER A 102 -17.66 24.11 -3.89
N LYS A 103 -17.17 24.40 -5.10
CA LYS A 103 -17.25 25.69 -5.77
C LYS A 103 -18.33 25.64 -6.84
#